data_AF-A0A227J4T3-F1
#
_entry.id   AF-A0A227J4T3-F1
#
_cell.length_a   1.000
_cell.length_b   1.000
_cell.length_c   1.000
_cell.angle_alpha   90.00
_cell.angle_beta   90.00
_cell.angle_gamma   90.00
#
_symmetry.space_group_name_H-M   'P 1'
#
loop_
_entity.id
_entity.type
_entity.pdbx_description
1 polymer ?
#
loop_
_entity_poly.entity_id
_entity_poly.type
_entity_poly.pdbx_seq_one_letter_code
_entity_poly.pdbx_strand_id
1 'polypeptide(L)'
;REKLIGLFSIERQFEKSDDVDTQLYDGFFSPADRAAMDIIRETDPNNLAALDIEFDDKRIKPLLFRYRARNFPGTLDEQEQRRWALHCREVFESQIEEYMLNLENLVHEHES
;
A
#
# COMPACT_ATOMS: atom_id res chain seq x y z
N ARG A 1 -31.92 -21.62 -7.14
CA ARG A 1 -31.63 -20.18 -7.03
C ARG A 1 -31.49 -19.76 -5.57
N GLU A 2 -32.48 -20.04 -4.70
CA GLU A 2 -32.41 -19.77 -3.25
C GLU A 2 -31.20 -20.40 -2.54
N LYS A 3 -30.86 -21.66 -2.86
CA LYS A 3 -29.70 -22.35 -2.28
C LYS A 3 -28.35 -21.69 -2.60
N LEU A 4 -28.24 -21.09 -3.80
CA LEU A 4 -27.03 -20.35 -4.21
C LEU A 4 -26.96 -18.99 -3.51
N ILE A 5 -28.09 -18.29 -3.41
CA ILE A 5 -28.17 -17.04 -2.66
C ILE A 5 -27.77 -17.30 -1.20
N GLY A 6 -28.33 -18.33 -0.56
CA GLY A 6 -27.97 -18.70 0.82
C GLY A 6 -26.49 -19.06 1.01
N LEU A 7 -25.84 -19.67 0.01
CA LEU A 7 -24.40 -19.96 0.07
C LEU A 7 -23.54 -18.69 -0.01
N PHE A 8 -23.88 -17.75 -0.91
CA PHE A 8 -23.11 -16.52 -1.12
C PHE A 8 -23.47 -15.39 -0.14
N SER A 9 -24.56 -15.53 0.63
CA SER A 9 -24.88 -14.62 1.74
C SER A 9 -24.04 -14.87 2.99
N ILE A 10 -23.27 -15.97 3.04
CA ILE A 10 -22.31 -16.22 4.12
C ILE A 10 -21.08 -15.36 3.86
N GLU A 11 -20.87 -14.32 4.67
CA GLU A 11 -19.64 -13.53 4.61
C GLU A 11 -18.45 -14.41 4.97
N ARG A 12 -17.51 -14.54 4.03
CA ARG A 12 -16.21 -15.16 4.31
C ARG A 12 -15.40 -14.18 5.15
N GLN A 13 -15.06 -14.58 6.36
CA GLN A 13 -14.19 -13.81 7.22
C GLN A 13 -12.73 -14.13 6.85
N PHE A 14 -12.03 -13.11 6.35
CA PHE A 14 -10.59 -13.12 6.18
C PHE A 14 -9.97 -12.17 7.19
N GLU A 15 -8.75 -12.46 7.61
CA GLU A 15 -8.00 -11.51 8.43
C GLU A 15 -7.77 -10.22 7.63
N LYS A 16 -8.08 -9.09 8.26
CA LYS A 16 -7.78 -7.79 7.68
C LYS A 16 -6.29 -7.53 7.80
N SER A 17 -5.70 -7.06 6.73
CA SER A 17 -4.30 -6.63 6.73
C SER A 17 -4.21 -5.16 7.09
N ASP A 18 -3.23 -4.82 7.93
CA ASP A 18 -2.90 -3.43 8.27
C ASP A 18 -2.12 -2.73 7.15
N ASP A 19 -1.64 -3.47 6.14
CA ASP A 19 -0.97 -2.89 4.98
C ASP A 19 -1.98 -2.24 4.03
N VAL A 20 -1.87 -0.92 3.88
CA VAL A 20 -2.71 -0.12 3.00
C VAL A 20 -2.67 -0.60 1.54
N ASP A 21 -1.56 -1.19 1.08
CA ASP A 21 -1.44 -1.69 -0.29
C ASP A 21 -2.36 -2.90 -0.56
N THR A 22 -2.81 -3.58 0.50
CA THR A 22 -3.72 -4.73 0.43
C THR A 22 -5.19 -4.36 0.61
N GLN A 23 -5.50 -3.09 0.88
CA GLN A 23 -6.85 -2.64 1.26
C GLN A 23 -7.68 -2.12 0.07
N LEU A 24 -7.36 -2.48 -1.18
CA LEU A 24 -8.08 -2.01 -2.37
C LEU A 24 -9.59 -2.29 -2.30
N TYR A 25 -9.97 -3.44 -1.77
CA TYR A 25 -11.36 -3.89 -1.71
C TYR A 25 -12.07 -3.60 -0.38
N ASP A 26 -11.45 -2.82 0.50
CA ASP A 26 -12.04 -2.43 1.80
C ASP A 26 -13.16 -1.37 1.68
N GLY A 27 -13.46 -0.94 0.45
CA GLY A 27 -14.53 0.00 0.15
C GLY A 27 -14.17 0.91 -1.01
N PHE A 28 -15.18 1.52 -1.61
CA PHE A 28 -15.01 2.56 -2.62
C PHE A 28 -14.77 3.91 -1.95
N PHE A 29 -13.91 4.73 -2.56
CA PHE A 29 -13.70 6.12 -2.14
C PHE A 29 -14.94 6.97 -2.41
N SER A 30 -15.15 7.99 -1.57
CA SER A 30 -16.22 8.96 -1.77
C SER A 30 -15.95 9.83 -3.01
N PRO A 31 -16.96 10.51 -3.58
CA PRO A 31 -16.73 11.50 -4.63
C PRO A 31 -15.80 12.64 -4.20
N ALA A 32 -15.84 13.03 -2.92
CA ALA A 32 -14.95 14.06 -2.36
C ALA A 32 -13.50 13.57 -2.32
N ASP A 33 -13.27 12.35 -1.82
CA ASP A 33 -11.96 11.70 -1.81
C ASP A 33 -11.40 11.51 -3.23
N ARG A 34 -12.26 11.18 -4.20
CA ARG A 34 -11.85 11.10 -5.61
C ARG A 34 -11.36 12.44 -6.13
N ALA A 35 -12.11 13.53 -5.89
CA ALA A 35 -11.69 14.87 -6.30
C ALA A 35 -10.37 15.28 -5.62
N ALA A 36 -10.20 14.95 -4.34
CA ALA A 36 -8.96 15.16 -3.61
C ALA A 36 -7.77 14.39 -4.25
N MET A 37 -7.96 13.12 -4.62
CA MET A 37 -6.95 12.32 -5.32
C MET A 37 -6.61 12.87 -6.70
N ASP A 38 -7.57 13.46 -7.42
CA ASP A 38 -7.31 14.10 -8.71
C ASP A 38 -6.42 15.34 -8.51
N ILE A 39 -6.69 16.18 -7.51
CA ILE A 39 -5.83 17.33 -7.15
C ILE A 39 -4.41 16.87 -6.79
N ILE A 40 -4.27 15.80 -6.00
CA ILE A 40 -2.96 15.22 -5.66
C ILE A 40 -2.17 14.87 -6.93
N ARG A 41 -2.82 14.25 -7.93
CA ARG A 41 -2.14 13.81 -9.16
C ARG A 41 -1.73 14.95 -10.07
N GLU A 42 -2.44 16.07 -10.02
CA GLU A 42 -2.14 17.28 -10.80
C GLU A 42 -1.14 18.21 -10.11
N THR A 43 -0.90 18.01 -8.80
CA THR A 43 0.02 18.83 -8.01
C THR A 43 1.47 18.42 -8.24
N ASP A 44 2.37 19.41 -8.39
CA ASP A 44 3.81 19.15 -8.49
C ASP A 44 4.31 18.37 -7.25
N PRO A 45 5.13 17.31 -7.43
CA PRO A 45 5.62 16.50 -6.31
C PRO A 45 6.26 17.28 -5.16
N ASN A 46 6.93 18.40 -5.45
CA ASN A 46 7.56 19.24 -4.43
C ASN A 46 6.54 19.98 -3.54
N ASN A 47 5.31 20.15 -4.02
CA ASN A 47 4.24 20.83 -3.31
C ASN A 47 3.31 19.86 -2.56
N LEU A 48 3.41 18.55 -2.82
CA LEU A 48 2.53 17.54 -2.21
C LEU A 48 2.61 17.50 -0.68
N ALA A 49 3.78 17.80 -0.10
CA ALA A 49 3.96 17.82 1.36
C ALA A 49 3.24 19.01 2.03
N ALA A 50 3.04 20.10 1.29
CA ALA A 50 2.38 21.32 1.77
C ALA A 50 0.87 21.34 1.49
N LEU A 51 0.35 20.31 0.83
CA LEU A 51 -1.04 20.24 0.41
C LEU A 51 -1.92 19.91 1.62
N ASP A 52 -2.71 20.90 2.06
CA ASP A 52 -3.65 20.76 3.17
C ASP A 52 -5.02 20.33 2.64
N ILE A 53 -5.19 19.03 2.44
CA ILE A 53 -6.45 18.41 2.02
C ILE A 53 -6.91 17.42 3.09
N GLU A 54 -8.17 17.57 3.50
CA GLU A 54 -8.85 16.61 4.37
C GLU A 54 -9.39 15.44 3.54
N PHE A 55 -9.25 14.24 4.09
CA PHE A 55 -9.70 12.99 3.48
C PHE A 55 -10.71 12.30 4.41
N ASP A 56 -11.81 11.82 3.85
CA ASP A 56 -12.75 10.99 4.61
C ASP A 56 -12.18 9.58 4.78
N ASP A 57 -11.55 9.05 3.73
CA ASP A 57 -10.95 7.72 3.76
C ASP A 57 -9.54 7.72 4.36
N LYS A 58 -9.41 7.06 5.52
CA LYS A 58 -8.15 6.89 6.26
C LYS A 58 -7.01 6.26 5.45
N ARG A 59 -7.28 5.58 4.32
CA ARG A 59 -6.28 4.94 3.45
C ARG A 59 -5.50 5.98 2.63
N ILE A 60 -6.06 7.15 2.35
CA ILE A 60 -5.46 8.11 1.41
C ILE A 60 -4.16 8.69 1.96
N LYS A 61 -4.13 9.06 3.24
CA LYS A 61 -2.92 9.62 3.88
C LYS A 61 -1.71 8.65 3.83
N PRO A 62 -1.82 7.37 4.24
CA PRO A 62 -0.73 6.42 4.08
C PRO A 62 -0.42 6.11 2.59
N LEU A 63 -1.42 6.01 1.71
CA LEU A 63 -1.19 5.85 0.26
C LEU A 63 -0.36 7.00 -0.32
N LEU A 64 -0.69 8.25 0.02
CA LEU A 64 0.03 9.44 -0.43
C LEU A 64 1.50 9.43 0.05
N PHE A 65 1.73 9.04 1.31
CA PHE A 65 3.08 8.88 1.83
C PHE A 65 3.87 7.81 1.04
N ARG A 66 3.29 6.62 0.81
CA ARG A 66 3.92 5.55 0.01
C ARG A 66 4.18 5.99 -1.43
N TYR A 67 3.22 6.69 -2.03
CA TYR A 67 3.34 7.21 -3.38
C TYR A 67 4.51 8.19 -3.51
N ARG A 68 4.61 9.17 -2.60
CA ARG A 68 5.74 10.11 -2.56
C ARG A 68 7.07 9.40 -2.33
N ALA A 69 7.12 8.49 -1.36
CA ALA A 69 8.37 7.82 -1.01
C ALA A 69 8.90 6.90 -2.11
N ARG A 70 8.02 6.22 -2.84
CA ARG A 70 8.39 5.33 -3.96
C ARG A 70 8.77 6.09 -5.22
N ASN A 71 8.03 7.15 -5.56
CA ASN A 71 8.17 7.81 -6.87
C ASN A 71 9.00 9.10 -6.81
N PHE A 72 8.99 9.80 -5.68
CA PHE A 72 9.65 11.10 -5.49
C PHE A 72 10.42 11.16 -4.17
N PRO A 73 11.34 10.22 -3.89
CA PRO A 73 12.04 10.14 -2.60
C PRO A 73 12.81 11.43 -2.23
N GLY A 74 13.24 12.21 -3.22
CA GLY A 74 13.90 13.51 -3.01
C GLY A 74 12.99 14.60 -2.46
N THR A 75 11.68 14.40 -2.44
CA THR A 75 10.68 15.33 -1.85
C THR A 75 10.42 15.06 -0.38
N LEU A 76 10.98 13.98 0.18
CA LEU A 76 10.80 13.61 1.58
C LEU A 76 11.71 14.44 2.47
N ASP A 77 11.18 14.94 3.59
CA ASP A 77 12.01 15.53 4.63
C ASP A 77 12.82 14.46 5.40
N GLU A 78 13.70 14.89 6.29
CA GLU A 78 14.58 14.00 7.06
C GLU A 78 13.80 13.00 7.95
N GLN A 79 12.66 13.40 8.49
CA GLN A 79 11.82 12.54 9.33
C GLN A 79 11.09 11.51 8.47
N GLU A 80 10.56 11.94 7.32
CA GLU A 80 9.91 11.09 6.34
C GLU A 80 10.87 10.07 5.75
N GLN A 81 12.11 10.46 5.44
CA GLN A 81 13.16 9.55 4.98
C GLN A 81 13.47 8.48 6.02
N ARG A 82 13.62 8.86 7.29
CA ARG A 82 13.82 7.88 8.39
C ARG A 82 12.65 6.92 8.50
N ARG A 83 11.42 7.43 8.44
CA ARG A 83 10.19 6.62 8.48
C ARG A 83 10.14 5.64 7.31
N TRP A 84 10.50 6.09 6.11
CA TRP A 84 10.52 5.23 4.93
C TRP A 84 11.62 4.17 5.01
N ALA A 85 12.82 4.53 5.45
CA ALA A 85 13.93 3.59 5.64
C ALA A 85 13.58 2.51 6.67
N LEU A 86 12.94 2.88 7.78
CA LEU A 86 12.45 1.92 8.77
C LEU A 86 11.44 0.95 8.16
N HIS A 87 10.46 1.45 7.40
CA HIS A 87 9.51 0.58 6.72
C HIS A 87 10.17 -0.40 5.75
N CYS A 88 11.10 0.08 4.92
CA CYS A 88 11.83 -0.80 4.00
C CYS A 88 12.59 -1.88 4.77
N ARG A 89 13.25 -1.51 5.88
CA ARG A 89 13.96 -2.44 6.74
C ARG A 89 13.04 -3.52 7.30
N GLU A 90 11.89 -3.14 7.86
CA GLU A 90 10.91 -4.09 8.40
C GLU A 90 10.42 -5.08 7.33
N VAL A 91 10.13 -4.59 6.12
CA VAL A 91 9.74 -5.44 4.99
C VAL A 91 10.84 -6.44 4.63
N PHE A 92 12.09 -5.97 4.47
CA PHE A 92 13.20 -6.84 4.14
C PHE A 92 13.48 -7.87 5.25
N GLU A 93 13.54 -7.45 6.51
CA GLU A 93 13.77 -8.36 7.65
C GLU A 93 12.70 -9.45 7.72
N SER A 94 11.44 -9.13 7.41
CA SER A 94 10.35 -10.11 7.42
C SER A 94 10.37 -11.12 6.26
N GLN A 95 11.04 -10.82 5.15
CA GLN A 95 10.97 -11.62 3.90
C GLN A 95 12.31 -12.24 3.48
N ILE A 96 13.43 -11.77 4.03
CA ILE A 96 14.77 -12.11 3.52
C ILE A 96 15.10 -13.59 3.64
N GLU A 97 14.70 -14.25 4.73
CA GLU A 97 15.00 -15.67 4.95
C GLU A 97 14.29 -16.57 3.93
N GLU A 98 12.99 -16.35 3.73
CA GLU A 98 12.19 -17.09 2.74
C GLU A 98 12.69 -16.83 1.32
N TYR A 99 13.02 -15.57 1.01
CA TYR A 99 13.55 -15.21 -0.30
C TYR A 99 14.89 -15.89 -0.60
N MET A 100 15.80 -15.94 0.38
CA MET A 100 17.10 -16.62 0.23
C MET A 100 16.93 -18.13 0.01
N LEU A 101 16.07 -18.78 0.79
CA LEU A 101 15.77 -20.20 0.61
C LEU A 101 15.18 -20.48 -0.78
N ASN A 102 14.30 -19.60 -1.28
CA ASN A 102 13.76 -19.73 -2.63
C ASN A 102 14.85 -19.65 -3.71
N LEU A 103 15.82 -18.73 -3.56
CA LEU A 103 16.94 -18.63 -4.49
C LEU A 103 17.82 -19.89 -4.47
N GLU A 104 18.14 -20.44 -3.30
CA GLU A 104 18.92 -21.67 -3.16
C GLU A 104 18.23 -22.85 -3.85
N ASN A 105 16.91 -22.99 -3.65
CA ASN A 105 16.12 -24.04 -4.30
C ASN A 105 16.13 -23.89 -5.83
N LEU A 106 15.97 -22.67 -6.35
CA LEU A 106 16.00 -22.40 -7.80
C LEU A 106 17.37 -22.70 -8.42
N VAL A 107 18.46 -22.42 -7.69
CA VAL A 107 19.81 -22.78 -8.13
C VAL A 107 19.92 -24.30 -8.29
N HIS A 108 19.51 -25.07 -7.28
CA HIS A 108 19.54 -26.53 -7.35
C HIS A 108 18.63 -27.12 -8.45
N GLU A 109 17.49 -26.49 -8.73
CA GLU A 109 16.58 -26.91 -9.80
C GLU A 109 17.20 -26.73 -11.20
N HIS A 110 18.03 -25.70 -11.39
CA HIS A 110 18.54 -25.29 -12.71
C HIS A 110 20.05 -25.51 -12.92
N GLU A 111 20.79 -26.07 -11.96
CA GLU A 111 22.21 -26.42 -12.07
C GLU A 111 22.53 -27.65 -12.98
N SER A 112 21.60 -28.06 -13.85
CA SER A 112 21.80 -29.16 -14.83
C SER A 112 22.40 -28.69 -16.16
#